data_AF-A0A6C8D8L6-F1
#
_entry.id   AF-A0A6C8D8L6-F1
#
_cell.length_a   1.000
_cell.length_b   1.000
_cell.length_c   1.000
_cell.angle_alpha   90.00
_cell.angle_beta   90.00
_cell.angle_gamma   90.00
#
_symmetry.space_group_name_H-M   'P 1'
#
loop_
_entity.id
_entity.type
_entity.pdbx_description
1 polymer ?
#
loop_
_entity_poly.entity_id
_entity_poly.type
_entity_poly.pdbx_seq_one_letter_code
_entity_poly.pdbx_strand_id
1 'polypeptide(L)'
;MPTNKQIGEKIFDKCTEIYEILNNDKEAEAKEKLFYLLDEIQDKALYPPILNHLIRQFGLYPYMNQDTSILEDKFLLECFKTDIGEDEPKVLHREQSRVLKRLLSNESLILSAPTSFGKSFIIDALIAMKKPKNILIIVPTISLLDEARRRLVRKFYNYNITTTTQQTNLENNNIFIFSPERAVEYFSFINKENIRLDFFIVDEFYKISKDYENERFAPLQNAILKYTSISDQRYYICPNIDKIKNENSILCKGMKFECLDFNTVFIHINKCYKNKDFEKEEKILEIVKKDEKTLVYTQSQSNIKKVCEILVENTIIENSNALLENFAKWLSKYYGEHYLNDTLKIGVGIHHGRLHRCLSQLQVRLFEGKDLLKTIVSTSSLIEGVNIPAKNLILWDK
;
A
#
# COMPACT_ATOMS: atom_id res chain seq x y z
N MET A 1 6.46 -17.36 -33.65
CA MET A 1 6.85 -16.78 -32.35
C MET A 1 8.29 -16.29 -32.47
N PRO A 2 8.64 -15.09 -31.97
CA PRO A 2 10.02 -14.64 -31.95
C PRO A 2 10.88 -15.62 -31.13
N THR A 3 12.12 -15.84 -31.55
CA THR A 3 13.06 -16.68 -30.80
C THR A 3 13.55 -15.92 -29.55
N ASN A 4 13.97 -16.62 -28.49
CA ASN A 4 14.52 -15.98 -27.28
C ASN A 4 15.67 -14.99 -27.59
N LYS A 5 16.41 -15.22 -28.68
CA LYS A 5 17.47 -14.32 -29.15
C LYS A 5 16.91 -12.98 -29.66
N GLN A 6 15.82 -13.00 -30.44
CA GLN A 6 15.15 -11.78 -30.93
C GLN A 6 14.48 -10.98 -29.82
N ILE A 7 13.99 -11.66 -28.77
CA ILE A 7 13.46 -11.00 -27.57
C ILE A 7 14.60 -10.30 -26.82
N GLY A 8 15.74 -10.98 -26.65
CA GLY A 8 16.93 -10.41 -26.03
C GLY A 8 17.47 -9.16 -26.74
N GLU A 9 17.54 -9.18 -28.08
CA GLU A 9 17.98 -8.03 -28.90
C GLU A 9 17.05 -6.82 -28.71
N LYS A 10 15.72 -7.02 -28.75
CA LYS A 10 14.76 -5.93 -28.51
C LYS A 10 14.86 -5.34 -27.11
N ILE A 11 15.08 -6.18 -26.09
CA ILE A 11 15.27 -5.70 -24.71
C ILE A 11 16.56 -4.89 -24.61
N PHE A 12 17.63 -5.32 -25.28
CA PHE A 12 18.91 -4.61 -25.31
C PHE A 12 18.78 -3.22 -25.93
N ASP A 13 18.10 -3.08 -27.07
CA ASP A 13 17.89 -1.79 -27.73
C ASP A 13 17.13 -0.82 -26.81
N LYS A 14 16.07 -1.30 -26.14
CA LYS A 14 15.33 -0.50 -25.15
C LYS A 14 16.17 -0.12 -23.93
N CYS A 15 17.01 -1.02 -23.44
CA CYS A 15 17.95 -0.70 -22.35
C CYS A 15 18.94 0.39 -22.78
N THR A 16 19.39 0.39 -24.03
CA THR A 16 20.29 1.40 -24.59
C THR A 16 19.61 2.77 -24.65
N GLU A 17 18.36 2.83 -25.15
CA GLU A 17 17.55 4.06 -25.14
C GLU A 17 17.41 4.63 -23.72
N ILE A 18 17.09 3.77 -22.74
CA ILE A 18 16.96 4.19 -21.34
C ILE A 18 18.29 4.74 -20.81
N TYR A 19 19.42 4.11 -21.14
CA TYR A 19 20.73 4.55 -20.70
C TYR A 19 21.15 5.89 -21.32
N GLU A 20 20.82 6.12 -22.60
CA GLU A 20 21.04 7.42 -23.25
C GLU A 20 20.22 8.53 -22.59
N ILE A 21 18.96 8.27 -22.24
CA ILE A 21 18.12 9.24 -21.50
C ILE A 21 18.73 9.53 -20.12
N LEU A 22 19.20 8.48 -19.42
CA LEU A 22 19.84 8.62 -18.12
C LEU A 22 21.13 9.46 -18.17
N ASN A 23 21.96 9.28 -19.20
CA ASN A 23 23.18 10.07 -19.40
C ASN A 23 22.93 11.55 -19.74
N ASN A 24 21.71 11.89 -20.17
CA ASN A 24 21.29 13.27 -20.42
C ASN A 24 20.64 13.91 -19.17
N ASP A 25 20.91 13.39 -17.97
CA ASP A 25 20.39 13.84 -16.66
C ASP A 25 18.86 13.80 -16.55
N LYS A 26 18.18 12.96 -17.35
CA LYS A 26 16.73 12.79 -17.31
C LYS A 26 16.31 11.52 -16.55
N GLU A 27 16.73 11.41 -15.30
CA GLU A 27 16.52 10.20 -14.48
C GLU A 27 15.04 9.79 -14.37
N ALA A 28 14.12 10.75 -14.21
CA ALA A 28 12.69 10.46 -14.09
C ALA A 28 12.11 9.84 -15.38
N GLU A 29 12.48 10.37 -16.55
CA GLU A 29 12.06 9.87 -17.86
C GLU A 29 12.65 8.47 -18.12
N ALA A 30 13.93 8.28 -17.81
CA ALA A 30 14.61 6.99 -17.93
C ALA A 30 13.95 5.91 -17.02
N LYS A 31 13.61 6.30 -15.79
CA LYS A 31 12.94 5.42 -14.83
C LYS A 31 11.52 5.06 -15.27
N GLU A 32 10.78 5.99 -15.84
CA GLU A 32 9.47 5.73 -16.46
C GLU A 32 9.59 4.70 -17.60
N LYS A 33 10.53 4.89 -18.52
CA LYS A 33 10.80 3.95 -19.62
C LYS A 33 11.19 2.56 -19.13
N LEU A 34 11.98 2.49 -18.05
CA LEU A 34 12.28 1.21 -17.40
C LEU A 34 11.00 0.53 -16.90
N PHE A 35 10.09 1.25 -16.23
CA PHE A 35 8.85 0.63 -15.75
C PHE A 35 7.98 0.08 -16.89
N TYR A 36 7.88 0.77 -18.03
CA TYR A 36 7.18 0.23 -19.20
C TYR A 36 7.84 -1.03 -19.73
N LEU A 37 9.18 -1.07 -19.82
CA LEU A 37 9.90 -2.26 -20.24
C LEU A 37 9.63 -3.45 -19.30
N LEU A 38 9.59 -3.21 -17.98
CA LEU A 38 9.30 -4.26 -17.00
C LEU A 38 7.86 -4.78 -17.10
N ASP A 39 6.88 -3.89 -17.32
CA ASP A 39 5.46 -4.26 -17.52
C ASP A 39 5.20 -4.97 -18.86
N GLU A 40 5.99 -4.68 -19.90
CA GLU A 40 5.92 -5.39 -21.18
C GLU A 40 6.49 -6.82 -21.08
N ILE A 41 7.60 -7.00 -20.35
CA ILE A 41 8.24 -8.31 -20.21
C ILE A 41 7.43 -9.21 -19.28
N GLN A 42 6.98 -8.70 -18.13
CA GLN A 42 6.27 -9.38 -17.02
C GLN A 42 7.01 -10.55 -16.37
N ASP A 43 7.58 -11.45 -17.17
CA ASP A 43 8.36 -12.60 -16.73
C ASP A 43 9.82 -12.23 -16.45
N LYS A 44 10.14 -12.18 -15.16
CA LYS A 44 11.50 -11.93 -14.67
C LYS A 44 12.54 -12.91 -15.23
N ALA A 45 12.15 -14.15 -15.58
CA ALA A 45 13.08 -15.14 -16.15
C ALA A 45 13.70 -14.69 -17.48
N LEU A 46 13.07 -13.75 -18.17
CA LEU A 46 13.54 -13.20 -19.44
C LEU A 46 14.48 -12.01 -19.27
N TYR A 47 14.79 -11.59 -18.03
CA TYR A 47 15.60 -10.38 -17.81
C TYR A 47 17.06 -10.65 -18.16
N PRO A 48 17.63 -9.98 -19.17
CA PRO A 48 19.06 -10.10 -19.45
C PRO A 48 19.89 -9.41 -18.36
N PRO A 49 21.18 -9.77 -18.19
CA PRO A 49 22.05 -9.15 -17.18
C PRO A 49 22.09 -7.61 -17.25
N ILE A 50 22.06 -7.04 -18.46
CA ILE A 50 22.05 -5.59 -18.66
C ILE A 50 20.80 -4.91 -18.07
N LEU A 51 19.64 -5.58 -18.14
CA LEU A 51 18.41 -5.07 -17.54
C LEU A 51 18.50 -5.11 -16.01
N ASN A 52 19.04 -6.19 -15.43
CA ASN A 52 19.30 -6.25 -13.98
C ASN A 52 20.24 -5.13 -13.53
N HIS A 53 21.30 -4.86 -14.31
CA HIS A 53 22.20 -3.73 -14.04
C HIS A 53 21.46 -2.39 -14.06
N LEU A 54 20.59 -2.16 -15.05
CA LEU A 54 19.81 -0.94 -15.15
C LEU A 54 18.84 -0.78 -13.96
N ILE A 55 18.13 -1.85 -13.58
CA ILE A 55 17.28 -1.89 -12.37
C ILE A 55 18.10 -1.52 -11.12
N ARG A 56 19.32 -2.06 -11.00
CA ARG A 56 20.25 -1.76 -9.92
C ARG A 56 20.64 -0.27 -9.88
N GLN A 57 20.89 0.38 -11.02
CA GLN A 57 21.24 1.81 -11.07
C GLN A 57 20.15 2.68 -10.43
N PHE A 58 18.88 2.38 -10.72
CA PHE A 58 17.72 3.05 -10.10
C PHE A 58 17.43 2.62 -8.65
N GLY A 59 18.23 1.74 -8.05
CA GLY A 59 18.00 1.26 -6.67
C GLY A 59 16.74 0.38 -6.51
N LEU A 60 16.22 -0.17 -7.62
CA LEU A 60 14.98 -0.95 -7.67
C LEU A 60 15.24 -2.46 -7.41
N TYR A 61 16.09 -2.79 -6.44
CA TYR A 61 16.60 -4.15 -6.23
C TYR A 61 15.55 -5.29 -6.18
N PRO A 62 14.36 -5.12 -5.57
CA PRO A 62 13.30 -6.14 -5.61
C PRO A 62 12.80 -6.51 -7.01
N TYR A 63 13.04 -5.66 -8.02
CA TYR A 63 12.67 -5.93 -9.40
C TYR A 63 13.68 -6.83 -10.12
N MET A 64 14.92 -6.94 -9.62
CA MET A 64 15.95 -7.78 -10.23
C MET A 64 15.56 -9.26 -10.18
N ASN A 65 16.12 -10.05 -11.12
CA ASN A 65 16.07 -11.50 -11.07
C ASN A 65 17.43 -12.06 -10.65
N GLN A 66 17.47 -12.82 -9.56
CA GLN A 66 18.70 -13.46 -9.08
C GLN A 66 19.26 -14.45 -10.09
N ASP A 67 18.43 -15.24 -10.79
CA ASP A 67 18.90 -16.33 -11.65
C ASP A 67 19.68 -15.81 -12.86
N THR A 68 19.27 -14.67 -13.40
CA THR A 68 19.88 -14.03 -14.58
C THR A 68 20.88 -12.92 -14.23
N SER A 69 21.10 -12.65 -12.94
CA SER A 69 22.04 -11.64 -12.45
C SER A 69 23.50 -12.14 -12.45
N ILE A 70 24.44 -11.22 -12.68
CA ILE A 70 25.88 -11.46 -12.47
C ILE A 70 26.19 -11.62 -10.98
N LEU A 71 27.41 -12.08 -10.66
CA LEU A 71 27.80 -12.39 -9.28
C LEU A 71 27.73 -11.17 -8.35
N GLU A 72 28.15 -10.01 -8.83
CA GLU A 72 28.16 -8.75 -8.10
C GLU A 72 26.73 -8.30 -7.74
N ASP A 73 25.78 -8.53 -8.65
CA ASP A 73 24.38 -8.23 -8.46
C ASP A 73 23.73 -9.22 -7.47
N LYS A 74 24.08 -10.51 -7.54
CA LYS A 74 23.65 -11.50 -6.55
C LYS A 74 24.13 -11.13 -5.15
N PHE A 75 25.41 -10.78 -5.02
CA PHE A 75 25.99 -10.34 -3.75
C PHE A 75 25.31 -9.08 -3.21
N LEU A 76 25.03 -8.10 -4.08
CA LEU A 76 24.26 -6.92 -3.71
C LEU A 76 22.88 -7.31 -3.16
N LEU A 77 22.15 -8.19 -3.84
CA LEU A 77 20.82 -8.61 -3.40
C LEU A 77 20.87 -9.27 -2.01
N GLU A 78 21.87 -10.10 -1.74
CA GLU A 78 22.09 -10.66 -0.40
C GLU A 78 22.36 -9.58 0.67
N CYS A 79 23.18 -8.57 0.36
CA CYS A 79 23.46 -7.47 1.29
C CYS A 79 22.23 -6.64 1.65
N PHE A 80 21.23 -6.60 0.77
CA PHE A 80 19.98 -5.85 0.94
C PHE A 80 18.81 -6.73 1.39
N LYS A 81 19.02 -8.03 1.65
CA LYS A 81 18.03 -8.87 2.30
C LYS A 81 17.86 -8.46 3.76
N THR A 82 16.60 -8.45 4.22
CA THR A 82 16.25 -8.02 5.57
C THR A 82 15.11 -8.88 6.09
N ASP A 83 15.21 -9.28 7.35
CA ASP A 83 14.13 -9.94 8.07
C ASP A 83 13.00 -8.93 8.34
N ILE A 84 11.78 -9.32 8.02
CA ILE A 84 10.56 -8.52 8.18
C ILE A 84 9.48 -9.25 8.98
N GLY A 85 9.85 -10.31 9.71
CA GLY A 85 8.91 -11.18 10.42
C GLY A 85 8.11 -12.08 9.48
N GLU A 86 8.67 -12.43 8.32
CA GLU A 86 8.14 -13.46 7.42
C GLU A 86 9.10 -14.65 7.38
N ASP A 87 8.66 -15.78 6.82
CA ASP A 87 9.48 -17.01 6.76
C ASP A 87 10.81 -16.82 6.00
N GLU A 88 10.80 -15.92 5.00
CA GLU A 88 11.98 -15.60 4.20
C GLU A 88 12.29 -14.10 4.24
N PRO A 89 13.58 -13.73 4.38
CA PRO A 89 13.99 -12.34 4.30
C PRO A 89 13.70 -11.77 2.90
N LYS A 90 13.40 -10.48 2.86
CA LYS A 90 13.03 -9.79 1.63
C LYS A 90 14.11 -8.76 1.27
N VAL A 91 14.34 -8.59 -0.03
CA VAL A 91 15.27 -7.57 -0.55
C VAL A 91 14.62 -6.20 -0.43
N LEU A 92 15.37 -5.23 0.08
CA LEU A 92 14.98 -3.82 0.15
C LEU A 92 15.38 -3.04 -1.10
N HIS A 93 14.58 -2.03 -1.46
CA HIS A 93 15.05 -0.95 -2.31
C HIS A 93 16.20 -0.19 -1.64
N ARG A 94 17.08 0.42 -2.45
CA ARG A 94 18.23 1.18 -1.94
C ARG A 94 17.82 2.23 -0.90
N GLU A 95 16.80 3.02 -1.24
CA GLU A 95 16.32 4.10 -0.39
C GLU A 95 15.59 3.59 0.87
N GLN A 96 14.91 2.43 0.82
CA GLN A 96 14.32 1.83 2.02
C GLN A 96 15.40 1.37 3.01
N SER A 97 16.48 0.75 2.51
CA SER A 97 17.63 0.34 3.32
C SER A 97 18.33 1.55 3.96
N ARG A 98 18.44 2.67 3.22
CA ARG A 98 18.96 3.94 3.76
C ARG A 98 18.14 4.42 4.96
N VAL A 99 16.81 4.44 4.85
CA VAL A 99 15.91 4.83 5.95
C VAL A 99 16.04 3.86 7.12
N LEU A 100 15.98 2.55 6.86
CA LEU A 100 16.08 1.53 7.89
C LEU A 100 17.39 1.64 8.67
N LYS A 101 18.53 1.84 8.00
CA LYS A 101 19.84 2.03 8.63
C LYS A 101 19.83 3.18 9.64
N ARG A 102 19.19 4.30 9.31
CA ARG A 102 19.07 5.47 10.21
C ARG A 102 18.22 5.16 11.44
N LEU A 103 17.10 4.44 11.25
CA LEU A 103 16.26 4.01 12.36
C LEU A 103 16.99 2.97 13.24
N LEU A 104 17.77 2.08 12.65
CA LEU A 104 18.60 1.12 13.39
C LEU A 104 19.69 1.82 14.21
N SER A 105 20.26 2.93 13.72
CA SER A 105 21.20 3.78 14.47
C SER A 105 20.52 4.71 15.50
N ASN A 106 19.31 4.37 15.95
CA ASN A 106 18.52 5.10 16.96
C ASN A 106 18.13 6.54 16.57
N GLU A 107 18.15 6.90 15.29
CA GLU A 107 17.66 8.23 14.87
C GLU A 107 16.13 8.28 14.90
N SER A 108 15.57 9.34 15.48
CA SER A 108 14.15 9.65 15.28
C SER A 108 13.94 10.37 13.95
N LEU A 109 13.03 9.88 13.12
CA LEU A 109 12.89 10.30 11.73
C LEU A 109 11.45 10.70 11.40
N ILE A 110 11.31 11.77 10.60
CA ILE A 110 10.08 12.05 9.87
C ILE A 110 10.33 11.79 8.39
N LEU A 111 9.68 10.77 7.85
CA LEU A 111 9.82 10.33 6.47
C LEU A 111 8.64 10.83 5.64
N SER A 112 8.93 11.61 4.61
CA SER A 112 8.01 11.93 3.53
C SER A 112 8.39 11.11 2.30
N ALA A 113 7.54 10.16 1.91
CA ALA A 113 7.76 9.34 0.74
C ALA A 113 6.43 8.88 0.11
N PRO A 114 6.40 8.58 -1.20
CA PRO A 114 5.24 8.01 -1.88
C PRO A 114 4.64 6.79 -1.16
N THR A 115 3.36 6.51 -1.37
CA THR A 115 2.70 5.32 -0.79
C THR A 115 3.34 4.02 -1.31
N SER A 116 3.76 4.03 -2.57
CA SER A 116 4.47 2.92 -3.22
C SER A 116 5.84 2.61 -2.60
N PHE A 117 6.44 3.53 -1.85
CA PHE A 117 7.71 3.34 -1.16
C PHE A 117 7.70 2.19 -0.14
N GLY A 118 6.53 1.73 0.31
CA GLY A 118 6.43 0.63 1.27
C GLY A 118 6.81 1.05 2.70
N LYS A 119 6.31 2.19 3.18
CA LYS A 119 6.63 2.73 4.51
C LYS A 119 6.31 1.75 5.65
N SER A 120 5.23 0.97 5.53
CA SER A 120 4.87 -0.11 6.47
C SER A 120 5.88 -1.26 6.50
N PHE A 121 6.58 -1.51 5.39
CA PHE A 121 7.62 -2.54 5.31
C PHE A 121 8.81 -2.21 6.22
N ILE A 122 9.17 -0.93 6.32
CA ILE A 122 10.25 -0.46 7.19
C ILE A 122 9.88 -0.67 8.66
N ILE A 123 8.60 -0.48 9.02
CA ILE A 123 8.11 -0.79 10.37
C ILE A 123 8.33 -2.27 10.67
N ASP A 124 7.94 -3.17 9.76
CA ASP A 124 8.12 -4.61 9.96
C ASP A 124 9.59 -5.00 10.14
N ALA A 125 10.47 -4.47 9.28
CA ALA A 125 11.91 -4.69 9.40
C ALA A 125 12.46 -4.20 10.74
N LEU A 126 12.03 -3.02 11.18
CA LEU A 126 12.48 -2.43 12.44
C LEU A 126 12.07 -3.29 13.66
N ILE A 127 10.84 -3.80 13.66
CA ILE A 127 10.32 -4.70 14.71
C ILE A 127 11.11 -6.01 14.71
N ALA A 128 11.27 -6.64 13.54
CA ALA A 128 11.96 -7.92 13.41
C ALA A 128 13.42 -7.84 13.88
N MET A 129 14.12 -6.77 13.51
CA MET A 129 15.55 -6.61 13.80
C MET A 129 15.83 -6.13 15.23
N LYS A 130 15.06 -5.17 15.76
CA LYS A 130 15.30 -4.63 17.12
C LYS A 130 14.62 -5.41 18.22
N LYS A 131 13.53 -6.13 17.92
CA LYS A 131 12.69 -6.83 18.90
C LYS A 131 12.35 -5.95 20.11
N PRO A 132 11.79 -4.73 19.89
CA PRO A 132 11.42 -3.82 20.96
C PRO A 132 10.37 -4.44 21.89
N LYS A 133 10.32 -4.01 23.16
CA LYS A 133 9.31 -4.47 24.12
C LYS A 133 7.98 -3.76 23.91
N ASN A 134 7.96 -2.44 23.75
CA ASN A 134 6.71 -1.68 23.67
C ASN A 134 6.72 -0.74 22.47
N ILE A 135 5.71 -0.90 21.61
CA ILE A 135 5.54 -0.12 20.39
C ILE A 135 4.17 0.50 20.38
N LEU A 136 4.08 1.80 20.09
CA LEU A 136 2.81 2.45 19.77
C LEU A 136 2.78 2.86 18.30
N ILE A 137 1.74 2.45 17.59
CA ILE A 137 1.45 2.83 16.21
C ILE A 137 0.12 3.58 16.17
N ILE A 138 0.14 4.84 15.78
CA ILE A 138 -1.06 5.62 15.50
C ILE A 138 -1.37 5.53 14.01
N VAL A 139 -2.60 5.13 13.69
CA VAL A 139 -3.14 5.06 12.34
C VAL A 139 -4.40 5.93 12.23
N PRO A 140 -4.68 6.55 11.08
CA PRO A 140 -5.69 7.61 11.00
C PRO A 140 -7.13 7.08 11.01
N THR A 141 -7.37 5.83 10.61
CA THR A 141 -8.73 5.26 10.48
C THR A 141 -8.80 3.86 11.10
N ILE A 142 -10.02 3.47 11.49
CA ILE A 142 -10.28 2.12 12.04
C ILE A 142 -10.01 1.03 10.98
N SER A 143 -10.17 1.34 9.70
CA SER A 143 -9.88 0.39 8.62
C SER A 143 -8.38 0.11 8.50
N LEU A 144 -7.53 1.14 8.56
CA LEU A 144 -6.08 1.00 8.60
C LEU A 144 -5.59 0.36 9.90
N LEU A 145 -6.29 0.58 11.02
CA LEU A 145 -6.04 -0.15 12.27
C LEU A 145 -6.28 -1.65 12.11
N ASP A 146 -7.38 -2.06 11.49
CA ASP A 146 -7.66 -3.48 11.24
C ASP A 146 -6.68 -4.11 10.26
N GLU A 147 -6.21 -3.36 9.26
CA GLU A 147 -5.18 -3.78 8.30
C GLU A 147 -3.84 -3.99 9.02
N ALA A 148 -3.36 -2.98 9.75
CA ALA A 148 -2.13 -3.05 10.52
C ALA A 148 -2.17 -4.18 11.55
N ARG A 149 -3.29 -4.35 12.27
CA ARG A 149 -3.48 -5.46 13.22
C ARG A 149 -3.34 -6.81 12.54
N ARG A 150 -4.04 -7.03 11.42
CA ARG A 150 -3.98 -8.30 10.68
C ARG A 150 -2.57 -8.60 10.18
N ARG A 151 -1.89 -7.60 9.64
CA ARG A 151 -0.52 -7.70 9.14
C ARG A 151 0.46 -8.07 10.24
N LEU A 152 0.40 -7.36 11.38
CA LEU A 152 1.34 -7.56 12.49
C LEU A 152 1.07 -8.85 13.28
N VAL A 153 -0.19 -9.26 13.48
CA VAL A 153 -0.52 -10.55 14.13
C VAL A 153 0.08 -11.73 13.37
N ARG A 154 0.08 -11.69 12.04
CA ARG A 154 0.64 -12.76 11.20
C ARG A 154 2.17 -12.84 11.32
N LYS A 155 2.83 -11.70 11.42
CA LYS A 155 4.30 -11.60 11.40
C LYS A 155 4.95 -11.73 12.78
N PHE A 156 4.25 -11.30 13.82
CA PHE A 156 4.81 -11.13 15.16
C PHE A 156 3.93 -11.81 16.22
N TYR A 157 3.80 -13.13 16.11
CA TYR A 157 2.98 -13.96 17.02
C TYR A 157 3.43 -13.90 18.50
N ASN A 158 4.68 -13.52 18.76
CA ASN A 158 5.25 -13.35 20.11
C ASN A 158 4.95 -11.99 20.75
N TYR A 159 4.16 -11.14 20.09
CA TYR A 159 3.74 -9.84 20.61
C TYR A 159 2.26 -9.87 20.96
N ASN A 160 1.93 -9.31 22.11
CA ASN A 160 0.57 -8.97 22.45
C ASN A 160 0.13 -7.73 21.65
N ILE A 161 -0.86 -7.87 20.78
CA ILE A 161 -1.33 -6.78 19.91
C ILE A 161 -2.64 -6.22 20.45
N THR A 162 -2.58 -5.02 21.02
CA THR A 162 -3.72 -4.33 21.63
C THR A 162 -4.27 -3.27 20.68
N THR A 163 -5.58 -3.31 20.43
CA THR A 163 -6.26 -2.32 19.56
C THR A 163 -7.50 -1.68 20.19
N THR A 164 -7.88 -2.12 21.39
CA THR A 164 -9.00 -1.60 22.16
C THR A 164 -8.49 -1.00 23.47
N THR A 165 -9.18 0.02 23.98
CA THR A 165 -8.79 0.70 25.22
C THR A 165 -9.14 -0.08 26.48
N GLN A 166 -9.98 -1.11 26.35
CA GLN A 166 -10.40 -1.98 27.46
C GLN A 166 -9.37 -3.06 27.84
N GLN A 167 -8.42 -3.36 26.95
CA GLN A 167 -7.38 -4.35 27.22
C GLN A 167 -6.27 -3.72 28.06
N THR A 168 -6.13 -4.20 29.29
CA THR A 168 -5.10 -3.74 30.24
C THR A 168 -4.07 -4.81 30.58
N ASN A 169 -4.18 -6.01 30.00
CA ASN A 169 -3.22 -7.08 30.22
C ASN A 169 -2.00 -6.83 29.35
N LEU A 170 -0.87 -6.57 29.99
CA LEU A 170 0.42 -6.41 29.34
C LEU A 170 1.15 -7.75 29.34
N GLU A 171 1.85 -8.03 28.26
CA GLU A 171 2.80 -9.13 28.18
C GLU A 171 4.23 -8.59 28.09
N ASN A 172 5.20 -9.49 27.91
CA ASN A 172 6.61 -9.12 27.79
C ASN A 172 6.88 -8.19 26.61
N ASN A 173 6.18 -8.40 25.50
CA ASN A 173 6.29 -7.59 24.29
C ASN A 173 4.89 -7.16 23.82
N ASN A 174 4.68 -5.86 23.59
CA ASN A 174 3.38 -5.26 23.30
C ASN A 174 3.46 -4.36 22.06
N ILE A 175 2.49 -4.49 21.16
CA ILE A 175 2.23 -3.54 20.08
C ILE A 175 0.84 -2.95 20.25
N PHE A 176 0.79 -1.66 20.52
CA PHE A 176 -0.42 -0.88 20.60
C PHE A 176 -0.73 -0.26 19.24
N ILE A 177 -1.90 -0.53 18.67
CA ILE A 177 -2.34 0.04 17.39
C ILE A 177 -3.65 0.79 17.61
N PHE A 178 -3.60 2.11 17.51
CA PHE A 178 -4.71 2.96 17.89
C PHE A 178 -5.04 4.03 16.85
N SER A 179 -6.32 4.43 16.82
CA SER A 179 -6.67 5.73 16.25
C SER A 179 -6.20 6.85 17.18
N PRO A 180 -6.09 8.11 16.70
CA PRO A 180 -5.69 9.23 17.55
C PRO A 180 -6.52 9.35 18.84
N GLU A 181 -7.83 9.15 18.75
CA GLU A 181 -8.75 9.27 19.89
C GLU A 181 -8.50 8.17 20.93
N ARG A 182 -8.35 6.91 20.47
CA ARG A 182 -8.03 5.78 21.35
C ARG A 182 -6.67 5.93 22.01
N ALA A 183 -5.68 6.47 21.30
CA ALA A 183 -4.37 6.72 21.86
C ALA A 183 -4.44 7.75 23.02
N VAL A 184 -5.23 8.81 22.86
CA VAL A 184 -5.45 9.82 23.91
C VAL A 184 -6.12 9.22 25.14
N GLU A 185 -7.13 8.37 24.95
CA GLU A 185 -7.85 7.66 26.00
C GLU A 185 -6.94 6.67 26.75
N TYR A 186 -6.19 5.85 26.02
CA TYR A 186 -5.32 4.80 26.58
C TYR A 186 -4.11 5.36 27.34
N PHE A 187 -3.72 6.62 27.09
CA PHE A 187 -2.57 7.23 27.75
C PHE A 187 -2.67 7.22 29.27
N SER A 188 -3.89 7.33 29.83
CA SER A 188 -4.10 7.28 31.28
C SER A 188 -3.60 5.97 31.90
N PHE A 189 -3.80 4.85 31.20
CA PHE A 189 -3.30 3.54 31.60
C PHE A 189 -1.78 3.45 31.43
N ILE A 190 -1.26 3.82 30.25
CA ILE A 190 0.18 3.83 29.94
C ILE A 190 0.97 4.61 31.00
N ASN A 191 0.46 5.79 31.39
CA ASN A 191 1.08 6.66 32.38
C ASN A 191 0.98 6.09 33.80
N LYS A 192 -0.17 5.50 34.18
CA LYS A 192 -0.35 4.88 35.49
C LYS A 192 0.60 3.69 35.71
N GLU A 193 0.77 2.87 34.69
CA GLU A 193 1.64 1.68 34.72
C GLU A 193 3.12 2.02 34.41
N ASN A 194 3.47 3.30 34.22
CA ASN A 194 4.81 3.79 33.88
C ASN A 194 5.46 3.08 32.69
N ILE A 195 4.67 2.79 31.65
CA ILE A 195 5.14 2.08 30.47
C ILE A 195 5.96 3.03 29.59
N ARG A 196 7.21 2.65 29.32
CA ARG A 196 8.08 3.28 28.32
C ARG A 196 7.88 2.64 26.95
N LEU A 197 7.93 3.46 25.91
CA LEU A 197 7.82 3.03 24.51
C LEU A 197 9.20 3.04 23.86
N ASP A 198 9.66 1.90 23.35
CA ASP A 198 10.89 1.85 22.55
C ASP A 198 10.68 2.58 21.22
N PHE A 199 9.49 2.43 20.65
CA PHE A 199 9.10 3.08 19.40
C PHE A 199 7.72 3.72 19.49
N PHE A 200 7.64 4.97 19.03
CA PHE A 200 6.39 5.66 18.79
C PHE A 200 6.27 6.06 17.31
N ILE A 201 5.33 5.43 16.63
CA ILE A 201 5.12 5.53 15.18
C ILE A 201 3.81 6.24 14.92
N VAL A 202 3.83 7.22 14.00
CA VAL A 202 2.64 7.93 13.56
C VAL A 202 2.53 7.84 12.06
N ASP A 203 1.51 7.13 11.59
CA ASP A 203 1.15 7.06 10.19
C ASP A 203 0.29 8.27 9.78
N GLU A 204 0.43 8.70 8.53
CA GLU A 204 -0.21 9.90 7.98
C GLU A 204 -0.04 11.16 8.86
N PHE A 205 1.18 11.37 9.36
CA PHE A 205 1.53 12.45 10.28
C PHE A 205 1.13 13.85 9.76
N TYR A 206 1.13 14.07 8.45
CA TYR A 206 0.71 15.35 7.85
C TYR A 206 -0.69 15.83 8.24
N LYS A 207 -1.57 14.93 8.71
CA LYS A 207 -2.91 15.25 9.23
C LYS A 207 -2.88 16.05 10.55
N ILE A 208 -1.70 16.41 11.06
CA ILE A 208 -1.57 17.36 12.19
C ILE A 208 -1.92 18.80 11.83
N SER A 209 -1.95 19.18 10.54
CA SER A 209 -2.26 20.56 10.14
C SER A 209 -3.76 20.76 9.93
N LYS A 210 -4.24 21.96 10.29
CA LYS A 210 -5.66 22.36 10.14
C LYS A 210 -6.11 22.43 8.69
N ASP A 211 -5.17 22.55 7.75
CA ASP A 211 -5.44 22.70 6.32
C ASP A 211 -6.07 21.44 5.69
N TYR A 212 -6.08 20.30 6.38
CA TYR A 212 -6.64 19.04 5.90
C TYR A 212 -8.09 18.77 6.37
N GLU A 213 -8.85 19.81 6.69
CA GLU A 213 -10.32 19.85 6.89
C GLU A 213 -10.94 18.77 7.79
N ASN A 214 -10.16 18.13 8.67
CA ASN A 214 -10.64 17.06 9.53
C ASN A 214 -10.57 17.43 11.01
N GLU A 215 -11.66 17.22 11.75
CA GLU A 215 -11.77 17.39 13.21
C GLU A 215 -10.76 16.53 14.01
N ARG A 216 -10.06 15.59 13.34
CA ARG A 216 -9.10 14.65 13.94
C ARG A 216 -7.68 15.21 14.15
N PHE A 217 -7.38 16.44 13.73
CA PHE A 217 -6.04 17.02 13.94
C PHE A 217 -5.73 17.19 15.44
N ALA A 218 -6.71 17.60 16.25
CA ALA A 218 -6.51 17.89 17.67
C ALA A 218 -6.24 16.63 18.52
N PRO A 219 -7.00 15.53 18.39
CA PRO A 219 -6.64 14.25 19.02
C PRO A 219 -5.24 13.76 18.65
N LEU A 220 -4.84 13.90 17.38
CA LEU A 220 -3.52 13.47 16.93
C LEU A 220 -2.40 14.30 17.57
N GLN A 221 -2.51 15.63 17.57
CA GLN A 221 -1.55 16.51 18.25
C GLN A 221 -1.46 16.18 19.75
N ASN A 222 -2.59 15.95 20.42
CA ASN A 222 -2.63 15.61 21.83
C ASN A 222 -1.94 14.26 22.11
N ALA A 223 -2.21 13.23 21.30
CA ALA A 223 -1.52 11.96 21.40
C ALA A 223 0.00 12.14 21.24
N ILE A 224 0.44 12.88 20.22
CA ILE A 224 1.86 13.12 19.96
C ILE A 224 2.53 13.81 21.15
N LEU A 225 1.92 14.86 21.72
CA LEU A 225 2.47 15.56 22.88
C LEU A 225 2.61 14.64 24.10
N LYS A 226 1.60 13.82 24.36
CA LYS A 226 1.59 12.86 25.48
C LYS A 226 2.69 11.81 25.34
N TYR A 227 2.75 11.12 24.20
CA TYR A 227 3.64 9.97 24.00
C TYR A 227 5.09 10.35 23.67
N THR A 228 5.36 11.57 23.20
CA THR A 228 6.74 12.01 22.91
C THR A 228 7.65 11.96 24.14
N SER A 229 7.12 12.27 25.33
CA SER A 229 7.93 12.32 26.57
C SER A 229 8.33 10.94 27.12
N ILE A 230 7.61 9.88 26.70
CA ILE A 230 7.79 8.50 27.19
C ILE A 230 8.28 7.55 26.10
N SER A 231 8.64 8.08 24.93
CA SER A 231 9.19 7.31 23.81
C SER A 231 10.68 7.54 23.62
N ASP A 232 11.42 6.45 23.45
CA ASP A 232 12.87 6.49 23.24
C ASP A 232 13.21 6.85 21.79
N GLN A 233 12.44 6.33 20.84
CA GLN A 233 12.60 6.62 19.41
C GLN A 233 11.26 6.88 18.73
N ARG A 234 11.23 7.84 17.79
CA ARG A 234 10.03 8.24 17.05
C ARG A 234 10.19 8.08 15.55
N TYR A 235 9.15 7.62 14.88
CA TYR A 235 9.12 7.47 13.42
C TYR A 235 7.79 7.97 12.86
N TYR A 236 7.80 9.13 12.19
CA TYR A 236 6.60 9.74 11.63
C TYR A 236 6.60 9.61 10.11
N ILE A 237 5.43 9.29 9.56
CA ILE A 237 5.28 8.85 8.19
C ILE A 237 4.31 9.79 7.49
N CYS A 238 4.72 10.32 6.34
CA CYS A 238 3.93 11.20 5.49
C CYS A 238 3.84 10.64 4.06
N PRO A 239 2.75 10.91 3.34
CA PRO A 239 2.73 10.82 1.88
C PRO A 239 3.55 11.99 1.32
N ASN A 240 3.89 11.93 0.03
CA ASN A 240 4.83 12.83 -0.66
C ASN A 240 4.52 14.32 -0.41
N ILE A 241 5.18 14.90 0.58
CA ILE A 241 5.06 16.29 1.06
C ILE A 241 6.45 16.89 1.15
N ASP A 242 6.64 18.03 0.49
CA ASP A 242 7.96 18.66 0.36
C ASP A 242 8.48 19.25 1.67
N LYS A 243 7.59 19.75 2.52
CA LYS A 243 7.93 20.42 3.78
C LYS A 243 6.86 20.20 4.83
N ILE A 244 7.28 20.02 6.08
CA ILE A 244 6.35 19.99 7.19
C ILE A 244 6.11 21.44 7.63
N LYS A 245 4.87 21.90 7.52
CA LYS A 245 4.48 23.18 8.14
C LYS A 245 4.73 23.05 9.66
N ASN A 246 5.66 23.85 10.19
CA ASN A 246 6.14 23.82 11.59
C ASN A 246 7.13 22.69 11.95
N GLU A 247 8.17 22.47 11.15
CA GLU A 247 9.33 21.63 11.52
C GLU A 247 9.95 21.96 12.88
N ASN A 248 9.92 23.25 13.28
CA ASN A 248 10.42 23.70 14.58
C ASN A 248 9.40 23.54 15.74
N SER A 249 8.24 22.92 15.48
CA SER A 249 7.27 22.67 16.54
C SER A 249 7.80 21.68 17.57
N ILE A 250 7.27 21.76 18.79
CA ILE A 250 7.54 20.78 19.85
C ILE A 250 7.26 19.34 19.42
N LEU A 251 6.35 19.14 18.46
CA LEU A 251 5.96 17.83 17.93
C LEU A 251 7.12 17.15 17.18
N CYS A 252 7.96 17.94 16.51
CA CYS A 252 9.07 17.45 15.68
C CYS A 252 10.44 17.56 16.37
N LYS A 253 10.51 18.13 17.58
CA LYS A 253 11.76 18.45 18.28
C LYS A 253 12.67 17.22 18.36
N GLY A 254 13.90 17.30 17.87
CA GLY A 254 14.89 16.20 17.93
C GLY A 254 14.68 15.10 16.90
N MET A 255 13.81 15.30 15.91
CA MET A 255 13.64 14.40 14.77
C MET A 255 14.30 14.99 13.52
N LYS A 256 14.86 14.13 12.67
CA LYS A 256 15.38 14.54 11.36
C LYS A 256 14.29 14.36 10.30
N PHE A 257 14.09 15.37 9.46
CA PHE A 257 13.19 15.27 8.30
C PHE A 257 13.94 14.68 7.10
N GLU A 258 13.29 13.78 6.37
CA GLU A 258 13.79 13.18 5.14
C GLU A 258 12.66 13.11 4.12
N CYS A 259 12.84 13.80 2.99
CA CYS A 259 11.94 13.73 1.84
C CYS A 259 12.58 12.86 0.77
N LEU A 260 11.85 11.84 0.29
CA LEU A 260 12.28 10.91 -0.74
C LEU A 260 11.22 10.84 -1.84
N ASP A 261 11.55 11.36 -3.02
CA ASP A 261 10.72 11.15 -4.22
C ASP A 261 11.09 9.83 -4.91
N PHE A 262 10.96 8.72 -4.19
CA PHE A 262 11.30 7.39 -4.69
C PHE A 262 10.04 6.56 -4.97
N ASN A 263 9.49 6.72 -6.17
CA ASN A 263 8.40 5.89 -6.65
C ASN A 263 8.92 4.50 -7.07
N THR A 264 8.28 3.45 -6.59
CA THR A 264 8.56 2.06 -6.98
C THR A 264 7.66 1.58 -8.12
N VAL A 265 6.65 2.37 -8.48
CA VAL A 265 5.71 2.09 -9.56
C VAL A 265 5.49 3.35 -10.40
N PHE A 266 5.10 3.15 -11.66
CA PHE A 266 4.71 4.23 -12.56
C PHE A 266 3.18 4.27 -12.70
N ILE A 267 2.60 5.48 -12.74
CA ILE A 267 1.16 5.68 -12.91
C ILE A 267 0.91 6.33 -14.26
N HIS A 268 0.31 5.58 -15.18
CA HIS A 268 -0.10 6.10 -16.48
C HIS A 268 -1.53 6.66 -16.43
N ILE A 269 -1.68 7.96 -16.67
CA ILE A 269 -2.98 8.64 -16.62
C ILE A 269 -3.56 8.80 -18.02
N ASN A 270 -4.59 8.01 -18.32
CA ASN A 270 -5.34 8.09 -19.58
C ASN A 270 -6.58 8.99 -19.46
N LYS A 271 -6.60 10.12 -20.19
CA LYS A 271 -7.75 11.04 -20.28
C LYS A 271 -8.66 10.69 -21.45
N CYS A 272 -9.28 9.51 -21.40
CA CYS A 272 -10.07 8.94 -22.51
C CYS A 272 -11.21 9.84 -23.01
N TYR A 273 -11.83 10.63 -22.11
CA TYR A 273 -12.93 11.56 -22.42
C TYR A 273 -12.59 12.69 -23.39
N LYS A 274 -11.31 12.88 -23.73
CA LYS A 274 -10.88 13.85 -24.74
C LYS A 274 -11.02 13.33 -26.17
N ASN A 275 -11.19 12.02 -26.36
CA ASN A 275 -11.38 11.46 -27.68
C ASN A 275 -12.81 11.71 -28.17
N LYS A 276 -12.98 12.01 -29.47
CA LYS A 276 -14.30 12.35 -30.05
C LYS A 276 -15.24 11.15 -30.12
N ASP A 277 -14.69 9.95 -30.30
CA ASP A 277 -15.44 8.69 -30.38
C ASP A 277 -15.47 7.95 -29.01
N PHE A 278 -15.44 8.70 -27.90
CA PHE A 278 -15.37 8.10 -26.56
C PHE A 278 -16.75 7.71 -26.03
N GLU A 279 -16.98 6.42 -25.92
CA GLU A 279 -18.11 5.86 -25.18
C GLU A 279 -17.64 5.27 -23.83
N LYS A 280 -18.23 5.75 -22.73
CA LYS A 280 -17.85 5.34 -21.36
C LYS A 280 -18.06 3.83 -21.15
N GLU A 281 -19.17 3.31 -21.64
CA GLU A 281 -19.61 1.93 -21.45
C GLU A 281 -18.70 0.94 -22.20
N GLU A 282 -18.37 1.24 -23.46
CA GLU A 282 -17.42 0.42 -24.23
C GLU A 282 -16.05 0.41 -23.57
N LYS A 283 -15.57 1.57 -23.09
CA LYS A 283 -14.22 1.66 -22.52
C LYS A 283 -14.07 0.92 -21.19
N ILE A 284 -15.08 0.96 -20.32
CA ILE A 284 -15.03 0.18 -19.07
C ILE A 284 -15.04 -1.32 -19.36
N LEU A 285 -15.84 -1.77 -20.34
CA LEU A 285 -15.88 -3.17 -20.76
C LEU A 285 -14.53 -3.60 -21.35
N GLU A 286 -13.90 -2.77 -22.17
CA GLU A 286 -12.55 -3.03 -22.72
C GLU A 286 -11.51 -3.23 -21.61
N ILE A 287 -11.54 -2.39 -20.57
CA ILE A 287 -10.56 -2.48 -19.46
C ILE A 287 -10.83 -3.71 -18.60
N VAL A 288 -12.08 -3.95 -18.22
CA VAL A 288 -12.44 -5.09 -17.35
C VAL A 288 -12.22 -6.44 -18.04
N LYS A 289 -12.39 -6.52 -19.37
CA LYS A 289 -12.11 -7.73 -20.17
C LYS A 289 -10.63 -8.16 -20.17
N LYS A 290 -9.69 -7.28 -19.80
CA LYS A 290 -8.26 -7.63 -19.70
C LYS A 290 -7.93 -8.55 -18.52
N ASP A 291 -8.91 -8.84 -17.68
CA ASP A 291 -8.78 -9.77 -16.55
C ASP A 291 -7.79 -9.30 -15.47
N GLU A 292 -7.53 -8.00 -15.43
CA GLU A 292 -6.65 -7.35 -14.48
C GLU A 292 -7.44 -6.74 -13.31
N LYS A 293 -6.84 -6.73 -12.11
CA LYS A 293 -7.46 -6.11 -10.93
C LYS A 293 -7.79 -4.64 -11.20
N THR A 294 -9.08 -4.31 -11.18
CA THR A 294 -9.60 -3.00 -11.57
C THR A 294 -10.46 -2.40 -10.46
N LEU A 295 -10.15 -1.16 -10.07
CA LEU A 295 -10.97 -0.38 -9.15
C LEU A 295 -11.71 0.70 -9.93
N VAL A 296 -13.04 0.69 -9.88
CA VAL A 296 -13.90 1.68 -10.53
C VAL A 296 -14.45 2.63 -9.49
N TYR A 297 -14.11 3.90 -9.63
CA TYR A 297 -14.51 4.95 -8.72
C TYR A 297 -15.72 5.72 -9.24
N THR A 298 -16.76 5.83 -8.41
CA THR A 298 -17.95 6.64 -8.68
C THR A 298 -18.21 7.64 -7.55
N GLN A 299 -18.90 8.73 -7.86
CA GLN A 299 -19.30 9.77 -6.91
C GLN A 299 -20.52 9.35 -6.06
N SER A 300 -21.29 8.34 -6.48
CA SER A 300 -22.57 8.02 -5.86
C SER A 300 -22.95 6.54 -5.96
N GLN A 301 -23.83 6.09 -5.05
CA GLN A 301 -24.39 4.73 -5.06
C GLN A 301 -25.25 4.43 -6.29
N SER A 302 -25.95 5.44 -6.83
CA SER A 302 -26.70 5.28 -8.08
C SER A 302 -25.76 4.98 -9.26
N ASN A 303 -24.60 5.63 -9.31
CA ASN A 303 -23.60 5.34 -10.34
C ASN A 303 -22.92 3.98 -10.14
N ILE A 304 -22.73 3.52 -8.89
CA ILE A 304 -22.31 2.13 -8.64
C ILE A 304 -23.29 1.19 -9.32
N LYS A 305 -24.60 1.38 -9.10
CA LYS A 305 -25.63 0.51 -9.67
C LYS A 305 -25.60 0.50 -11.20
N LYS A 306 -25.53 1.68 -11.84
CA LYS A 306 -25.43 1.79 -13.30
C LYS A 306 -24.24 1.04 -13.87
N VAL A 307 -23.05 1.25 -13.29
CA VAL A 307 -21.83 0.54 -13.71
C VAL A 307 -21.99 -0.98 -13.53
N CYS A 308 -22.58 -1.42 -12.42
CA CYS A 308 -22.86 -2.82 -12.17
C CYS A 308 -23.84 -3.42 -13.20
N GLU A 309 -24.92 -2.70 -13.54
CA GLU A 309 -25.89 -3.09 -14.56
C GLU A 309 -25.19 -3.28 -15.92
N ILE A 310 -24.39 -2.30 -16.37
CA ILE A 310 -23.60 -2.39 -17.61
C ILE A 310 -22.68 -3.62 -17.61
N LEU A 311 -21.96 -3.86 -16.51
CA LEU A 311 -21.03 -5.00 -16.41
C LEU A 311 -21.78 -6.34 -16.43
N VAL A 312 -22.91 -6.45 -15.74
CA VAL A 312 -23.72 -7.68 -15.69
C VAL A 312 -24.35 -8.00 -17.04
N GLU A 313 -24.89 -7.00 -17.73
CA GLU A 313 -25.53 -7.20 -19.04
C GLU A 313 -24.55 -7.62 -20.14
N ASN A 314 -23.28 -7.22 -20.02
CA ASN A 314 -22.27 -7.40 -21.07
C ASN A 314 -21.20 -8.45 -20.73
N THR A 315 -21.34 -9.18 -19.62
CA THR A 315 -20.39 -10.23 -19.22
C THR A 315 -21.03 -11.60 -19.30
N ILE A 316 -20.43 -12.50 -20.08
CA ILE A 316 -20.82 -13.90 -20.14
C ILE A 316 -20.15 -14.65 -18.99
N ILE A 317 -20.95 -15.34 -18.16
CA ILE A 317 -20.44 -16.17 -17.08
C ILE A 317 -19.91 -17.48 -17.69
N GLU A 318 -18.63 -17.50 -18.07
CA GLU A 318 -18.02 -18.70 -18.64
C GLU A 318 -17.53 -19.70 -17.58
N ASN A 319 -17.17 -19.22 -16.38
CA ASN A 319 -16.73 -20.05 -15.25
C ASN A 319 -17.12 -19.40 -13.92
N SER A 320 -18.15 -19.91 -13.25
CA SER A 320 -18.57 -19.42 -11.94
C SER A 320 -17.67 -19.98 -10.83
N ASN A 321 -17.18 -19.09 -9.97
CA ASN A 321 -16.36 -19.50 -8.83
C ASN A 321 -17.26 -19.96 -7.67
N ALA A 322 -17.06 -21.18 -7.17
CA ALA A 322 -17.89 -21.76 -6.10
C ALA A 322 -17.92 -20.91 -4.82
N LEU A 323 -16.83 -20.22 -4.44
CA LEU A 323 -16.82 -19.33 -3.29
C LEU A 323 -17.71 -18.10 -3.50
N LEU A 324 -17.66 -17.50 -4.69
CA LEU A 324 -18.49 -16.34 -5.02
C LEU A 324 -19.97 -16.73 -5.15
N GLU A 325 -20.28 -17.89 -5.71
CA GLU A 325 -21.64 -18.42 -5.72
C GLU A 325 -22.17 -18.66 -4.31
N ASN A 326 -21.37 -19.28 -3.44
CA ASN A 326 -21.75 -19.51 -2.05
C ASN A 326 -21.93 -18.19 -1.30
N PHE A 327 -21.10 -17.19 -1.59
CA PHE A 327 -21.28 -15.85 -1.03
C PHE A 327 -22.56 -15.18 -1.54
N ALA A 328 -22.87 -15.27 -2.83
CA ALA A 328 -24.12 -14.74 -3.39
C ALA A 328 -25.36 -15.46 -2.81
N LYS A 329 -25.33 -16.79 -2.66
CA LYS A 329 -26.40 -17.57 -2.02
C LYS A 329 -26.58 -17.18 -0.55
N TRP A 330 -25.48 -16.99 0.18
CA TRP A 330 -25.50 -16.52 1.56
C TRP A 330 -26.10 -15.11 1.64
N LEU A 331 -25.67 -14.20 0.77
CA LEU A 331 -26.19 -12.83 0.73
C LEU A 331 -27.71 -12.83 0.45
N SER A 332 -28.15 -13.59 -0.56
CA SER A 332 -29.57 -13.75 -0.90
C SER A 332 -30.40 -14.27 0.29
N LYS A 333 -29.87 -15.25 1.03
CA LYS A 333 -30.56 -15.82 2.21
C LYS A 333 -30.76 -14.82 3.34
N TYR A 334 -29.78 -13.96 3.62
CA TYR A 334 -29.80 -13.09 4.81
C TYR A 334 -30.15 -11.62 4.52
N TYR A 335 -29.96 -11.15 3.28
CA TYR A 335 -30.18 -9.77 2.86
C TYR A 335 -31.23 -9.63 1.75
N GLY A 336 -31.73 -10.74 1.17
CA GLY A 336 -32.71 -10.72 0.08
C GLY A 336 -32.10 -10.43 -1.30
N GLU A 337 -32.94 -10.01 -2.25
CA GLU A 337 -32.46 -9.58 -3.57
C GLU A 337 -31.65 -8.29 -3.45
N HIS A 338 -30.37 -8.37 -3.80
CA HIS A 338 -29.44 -7.27 -3.81
C HIS A 338 -28.63 -7.35 -5.10
N TYR A 339 -28.35 -6.22 -5.77
CA TYR A 339 -27.55 -6.18 -7.00
C TYR A 339 -26.11 -6.71 -6.82
N LEU A 340 -25.67 -6.87 -5.57
CA LEU A 340 -24.43 -7.57 -5.23
C LEU A 340 -24.50 -9.07 -5.60
N ASN A 341 -25.68 -9.70 -5.52
CA ASN A 341 -25.85 -11.12 -5.86
C ASN A 341 -25.42 -11.40 -7.30
N ASP A 342 -25.76 -10.51 -8.23
CA ASP A 342 -25.50 -10.71 -9.66
C ASP A 342 -24.08 -10.30 -10.03
N THR A 343 -23.58 -9.22 -9.46
CA THR A 343 -22.19 -8.78 -9.66
C THR A 343 -21.17 -9.78 -9.11
N LEU A 344 -21.45 -10.44 -7.98
CA LEU A 344 -20.57 -11.48 -7.46
C LEU A 344 -20.39 -12.65 -8.44
N LYS A 345 -21.42 -13.01 -9.22
CA LYS A 345 -21.35 -14.12 -10.18
C LYS A 345 -20.37 -13.84 -11.33
N ILE A 346 -20.15 -12.56 -11.64
CA ILE A 346 -19.20 -12.11 -12.67
C ILE A 346 -17.87 -11.59 -12.08
N GLY A 347 -17.59 -11.88 -10.81
CA GLY A 347 -16.33 -11.47 -10.17
C GLY A 347 -16.23 -9.97 -9.87
N VAL A 348 -17.37 -9.26 -9.79
CA VAL A 348 -17.47 -7.84 -9.49
C VAL A 348 -17.99 -7.64 -8.06
N GLY A 349 -17.25 -6.89 -7.25
CA GLY A 349 -17.66 -6.43 -5.93
C GLY A 349 -18.09 -4.96 -5.92
N ILE A 350 -18.70 -4.54 -4.83
CA ILE A 350 -19.16 -3.16 -4.60
C ILE A 350 -18.69 -2.65 -3.24
N HIS A 351 -18.47 -1.35 -3.13
CA HIS A 351 -18.14 -0.74 -1.85
C HIS A 351 -18.70 0.67 -1.68
N HIS A 352 -19.47 0.89 -0.62
CA HIS A 352 -19.97 2.21 -0.23
C HIS A 352 -20.21 2.27 1.28
N GLY A 353 -20.20 3.48 1.85
CA GLY A 353 -20.31 3.68 3.31
C GLY A 353 -21.57 3.12 3.98
N ARG A 354 -22.65 2.85 3.23
CA ARG A 354 -23.88 2.20 3.74
C ARG A 354 -23.81 0.68 3.84
N LEU A 355 -22.78 0.05 3.26
CA LEU A 355 -22.66 -1.41 3.27
C LEU A 355 -22.25 -1.86 4.68
N HIS A 356 -22.83 -2.97 5.16
CA HIS A 356 -22.40 -3.54 6.43
C HIS A 356 -20.91 -3.88 6.39
N ARG A 357 -20.19 -3.51 7.46
CA ARG A 357 -18.73 -3.63 7.55
C ARG A 357 -18.21 -5.03 7.21
N CYS A 358 -18.93 -6.08 7.61
CA CYS A 358 -18.56 -7.46 7.31
C CYS A 358 -18.53 -7.75 5.80
N LEU A 359 -19.48 -7.22 5.03
CA LEU A 359 -19.56 -7.36 3.58
C LEU A 359 -18.42 -6.60 2.89
N SER A 360 -18.15 -5.37 3.34
CA SER A 360 -17.03 -4.58 2.83
C SER A 360 -15.70 -5.30 3.04
N GLN A 361 -15.44 -5.77 4.27
CA GLN A 361 -14.20 -6.46 4.60
C GLN A 361 -14.03 -7.78 3.85
N LEU A 362 -15.11 -8.54 3.64
CA LEU A 362 -15.06 -9.78 2.88
C LEU A 362 -14.73 -9.51 1.41
N GLN A 363 -15.40 -8.56 0.77
CA GLN A 363 -15.12 -8.20 -0.63
C GLN A 363 -13.68 -7.70 -0.82
N VAL A 364 -13.18 -6.85 0.08
CA VAL A 364 -11.78 -6.41 0.05
C VAL A 364 -10.82 -7.60 0.13
N ARG A 365 -11.06 -8.56 1.03
CA ARG A 365 -10.23 -9.78 1.12
C ARG A 365 -10.31 -10.65 -0.13
N LEU A 366 -11.49 -10.79 -0.72
CA LEU A 366 -11.69 -11.55 -1.96
C LEU A 366 -11.00 -10.88 -3.15
N PHE A 367 -10.92 -9.54 -3.15
CA PHE A 367 -10.19 -8.78 -4.17
C PHE A 367 -8.68 -8.80 -3.96
N GLU A 368 -8.19 -8.80 -2.71
CA GLU A 368 -6.77 -8.97 -2.39
C GLU A 368 -6.25 -10.37 -2.75
N GLY A 369 -7.09 -11.40 -2.59
CA GLY A 369 -6.77 -12.80 -2.89
C GLY A 369 -6.45 -13.08 -4.37
N LYS A 370 -6.11 -14.33 -4.67
CA LYS A 370 -5.85 -14.80 -6.04
C LYS A 370 -7.19 -15.01 -6.77
N ASP A 371 -7.45 -14.14 -7.75
CA ASP A 371 -8.38 -14.31 -8.86
C ASP A 371 -9.87 -14.56 -8.55
N LEU A 372 -10.35 -14.12 -7.38
CA LEU A 372 -11.79 -14.18 -7.04
C LEU A 372 -12.53 -12.94 -7.52
N LEU A 373 -12.40 -11.82 -6.80
CA LEU A 373 -12.94 -10.53 -7.25
C LEU A 373 -11.86 -9.78 -8.03
N LYS A 374 -12.13 -9.52 -9.31
CA LYS A 374 -11.21 -8.81 -10.20
C LYS A 374 -11.58 -7.35 -10.35
N THR A 375 -12.83 -7.00 -10.10
CA THR A 375 -13.30 -5.62 -10.17
C THR A 375 -14.03 -5.23 -8.89
N ILE A 376 -13.76 -4.03 -8.36
CA ILE A 376 -14.59 -3.41 -7.32
C ILE A 376 -15.11 -2.07 -7.84
N VAL A 377 -16.41 -1.83 -7.70
CA VAL A 377 -17.03 -0.53 -7.98
C VAL A 377 -17.33 0.19 -6.65
N SER A 378 -16.74 1.36 -6.44
CA SER A 378 -16.74 2.01 -5.12
C SER A 378 -16.92 3.53 -5.14
N THR A 379 -17.44 4.07 -4.02
CA THR A 379 -17.32 5.50 -3.65
C THR A 379 -16.00 5.84 -2.93
N SER A 380 -15.79 7.12 -2.54
CA SER A 380 -14.61 7.63 -1.76
C SER A 380 -14.28 6.84 -0.51
N SER A 381 -15.29 6.24 0.10
CA SER A 381 -15.16 5.50 1.36
C SER A 381 -14.14 4.35 1.34
N LEU A 382 -13.73 3.85 0.17
CA LEU A 382 -12.68 2.82 0.09
C LEU A 382 -11.26 3.41 0.08
N ILE A 383 -11.06 4.56 -0.58
CA ILE A 383 -9.77 5.21 -0.76
C ILE A 383 -9.20 5.68 0.59
N GLU A 384 -10.07 6.15 1.49
CA GLU A 384 -9.66 6.63 2.81
C GLU A 384 -9.35 5.50 3.81
N GLY A 385 -9.67 4.25 3.46
CA GLY A 385 -9.77 3.16 4.42
C GLY A 385 -8.82 1.99 4.20
N VAL A 386 -8.40 1.69 2.97
CA VAL A 386 -7.64 0.47 2.66
C VAL A 386 -6.67 0.71 1.51
N ASN A 387 -5.42 0.26 1.66
CA ASN A 387 -4.45 0.23 0.57
C ASN A 387 -4.67 -1.00 -0.32
N ILE A 388 -5.53 -0.87 -1.34
CA ILE A 388 -5.89 -1.98 -2.22
C ILE A 388 -5.04 -1.94 -3.49
N PRO A 389 -4.20 -2.95 -3.77
CA PRO A 389 -3.42 -3.00 -5.00
C PRO A 389 -4.33 -3.37 -6.18
N ALA A 390 -4.64 -2.38 -7.02
CA ALA A 390 -5.30 -2.55 -8.30
C ALA A 390 -4.35 -2.12 -9.43
N LYS A 391 -4.33 -2.86 -10.54
CA LYS A 391 -3.54 -2.50 -11.73
C LYS A 391 -4.21 -1.33 -12.47
N ASN A 392 -5.54 -1.35 -12.54
CA ASN A 392 -6.32 -0.32 -13.21
C ASN A 392 -7.15 0.47 -12.20
N LEU A 393 -7.16 1.80 -12.32
CA LEU A 393 -8.04 2.70 -11.60
C LEU A 393 -8.86 3.51 -12.61
N ILE A 394 -10.19 3.34 -12.58
CA ILE A 394 -11.12 4.05 -13.46
C ILE A 394 -11.84 5.12 -12.66
N LEU A 395 -11.75 6.39 -13.08
CA LEU A 395 -12.57 7.47 -12.53
C LEU A 395 -13.80 7.65 -13.44
N TRP A 396 -14.94 7.07 -13.04
CA TRP A 396 -16.13 7.00 -13.89
C TRP A 396 -16.81 8.36 -14.12
N ASP A 397 -16.90 9.15 -13.06
CA ASP A 397 -17.67 10.39 -13.02
C ASP A 397 -16.84 11.66 -13.31
N LYS A 398 -15.61 11.50 -13.80
CA LYS A 398 -14.78 12.63 -14.27
C LYS A 398 -14.86 12.82 -15.77
#